data_AF-A0A944DV25-F1
#
_entry.id   AF-A0A944DV25-F1
#
_cell.length_a   1.000
_cell.length_b   1.000
_cell.length_c   1.000
_cell.angle_alpha   90.00
_cell.angle_beta   90.00
_cell.angle_gamma   90.00
#
_symmetry.space_group_name_H-M   'P 1'
#
loop_
_entity.id
_entity.type
_entity.pdbx_description
1 polymer ?
#
loop_
_entity_poly.entity_id
_entity_poly.type
_entity_poly.pdbx_seq_one_letter_code
_entity_poly.pdbx_strand_id
1 'polypeptide(L)'
;MQLVSSAENSSLDWKAQYRYIEDIGDGRGYTAGIIGFCSGTGDMLDLVELYTQRKPGNVLAKYLPALRKVDGTDSHEGLDPGFTRDWRKAAGDPAFKKAQNDERDRVYFDPAVRRGKQDGVGVLGQFIYYDAIVMHGDGGDSTSFGSIRRKALAKAKSPAQGGDEKAYLHAFLDARVWAMKQEAAHEDTSRVDTAQRVFLNKGNLALNTPLDWKVYGDSFHIG
;
A
#
# COMPACT_ATOMS: atom_id res chain seq x y z
N MET A 1 -2.82 -9.33 1.92
CA MET A 1 -1.91 -8.78 2.94
C MET A 1 -0.51 -9.39 2.85
N GLN A 2 -0.34 -10.72 2.95
CA GLN A 2 0.99 -11.35 2.88
C GLN A 2 1.79 -10.98 1.61
N LEU A 3 1.14 -10.95 0.44
CA LEU A 3 1.78 -10.52 -0.81
C LEU A 3 2.34 -9.08 -0.73
N VAL A 4 1.57 -8.12 -0.22
CA VAL A 4 2.04 -6.73 -0.01
C VAL A 4 3.20 -6.71 0.99
N SER A 5 3.06 -7.38 2.14
CA SER A 5 4.11 -7.40 3.16
C SER A 5 5.42 -8.02 2.67
N SER A 6 5.38 -8.94 1.70
CA SER A 6 6.60 -9.47 1.08
C SER A 6 7.37 -8.41 0.29
N ALA A 7 6.67 -7.41 -0.28
CA ALA A 7 7.28 -6.30 -1.00
C ALA A 7 7.61 -5.09 -0.11
N GLU A 8 6.84 -4.85 0.95
CA GLU A 8 7.11 -3.74 1.87
C GLU A 8 8.14 -4.10 2.94
N ASN A 9 8.25 -5.39 3.32
CA ASN A 9 9.00 -5.80 4.51
C ASN A 9 9.76 -7.12 4.36
N SER A 10 9.88 -7.66 3.14
CA SER A 10 10.50 -8.98 2.87
C SER A 10 10.02 -10.09 3.80
N SER A 11 8.73 -10.07 4.19
CA SER A 11 8.15 -11.01 5.16
C SER A 11 6.68 -11.32 4.85
N LEU A 12 6.24 -12.53 5.18
CA LEU A 12 4.82 -12.91 5.13
C LEU A 12 4.09 -12.62 6.45
N ASP A 13 4.81 -12.33 7.54
CA ASP A 13 4.22 -11.94 8.82
C ASP A 13 3.84 -10.46 8.82
N TRP A 14 2.78 -10.14 8.07
CA TRP A 14 2.25 -8.79 7.97
C TRP A 14 1.76 -8.23 9.32
N LYS A 15 1.44 -9.09 10.29
CA LYS A 15 1.01 -8.64 11.63
C LYS A 15 2.18 -8.17 12.48
N ALA A 16 3.40 -8.63 12.22
CA ALA A 16 4.58 -8.05 12.86
C ALA A 16 4.75 -6.55 12.52
N GLN A 17 4.16 -6.09 11.41
CA GLN A 17 4.33 -4.74 10.89
C GLN A 17 3.47 -3.69 11.59
N TYR A 18 2.51 -4.06 12.45
CA TYR A 18 1.79 -3.07 13.27
C TYR A 18 2.73 -2.13 14.04
N ARG A 19 3.91 -2.65 14.45
CA ARG A 19 4.92 -1.90 15.21
C ARG A 19 6.01 -1.26 14.35
N TYR A 20 6.05 -1.56 13.05
CA TYR A 20 7.05 -1.01 12.15
C TYR A 20 6.93 0.51 12.13
N ILE A 21 8.07 1.19 12.21
CA ILE A 21 8.21 2.64 12.07
C ILE A 21 9.68 2.97 11.83
N GLU A 22 9.94 3.67 10.73
CA GLU A 22 11.26 4.06 10.27
C GLU A 22 11.11 5.22 9.27
N ASP A 23 12.05 6.16 9.26
CA ASP A 23 12.22 7.05 8.11
C ASP A 23 13.25 6.40 7.19
N ILE A 24 12.82 6.03 5.98
CA ILE A 24 13.64 5.32 5.00
C ILE A 24 14.36 6.26 4.03
N GLY A 25 14.27 7.58 4.24
CA GLY A 25 14.95 8.59 3.42
C GLY A 25 14.35 8.80 2.04
N ASP A 26 13.07 8.46 1.85
CA ASP A 26 12.35 8.62 0.59
C ASP A 26 11.59 9.97 0.48
N GLY A 27 11.77 10.84 1.47
CA GLY A 27 11.13 12.17 1.55
C GLY A 27 9.69 12.15 2.07
N ARG A 28 9.20 11.03 2.63
CA ARG A 28 7.86 10.91 3.24
C ARG A 28 7.87 11.05 4.77
N GLY A 29 9.05 11.25 5.37
CA GLY A 29 9.27 11.24 6.81
C GLY A 29 9.15 9.83 7.39
N TYR A 30 8.53 9.69 8.56
CA TYR A 30 8.30 8.38 9.15
C TYR A 30 7.29 7.57 8.33
N THR A 31 7.68 6.36 7.93
CA THR A 31 6.84 5.31 7.34
C THR A 31 6.57 4.22 8.37
N ALA A 32 5.31 3.86 8.59
CA ALA A 32 4.94 3.01 9.72
C ALA A 32 3.72 2.10 9.50
N GLY A 33 3.61 1.04 10.30
CA GLY A 33 2.43 0.17 10.33
C GLY A 33 2.31 -0.81 9.15
N ILE A 34 1.14 -1.44 9.05
CA ILE A 34 0.90 -2.60 8.15
C ILE A 34 0.88 -2.30 6.64
N ILE A 35 0.89 -1.03 6.25
CA ILE A 35 0.91 -0.59 4.84
C ILE A 35 1.83 0.61 4.59
N GLY A 36 2.65 1.02 5.58
CA GLY A 36 3.53 2.17 5.44
C GLY A 36 2.81 3.52 5.46
N PHE A 37 1.99 3.77 6.49
CA PHE A 37 1.43 5.11 6.75
C PHE A 37 2.56 6.12 6.93
N CYS A 38 2.52 7.27 6.25
CA CYS A 38 3.62 8.25 6.32
C CYS A 38 3.24 9.55 7.04
N SER A 39 4.18 10.13 7.80
CA SER A 39 3.94 11.42 8.47
C SER A 39 3.81 12.58 7.49
N GLY A 40 4.42 12.48 6.31
CA GLY A 40 4.40 13.51 5.28
C GLY A 40 3.26 13.40 4.26
N THR A 41 2.39 12.38 4.34
CA THR A 41 1.33 12.13 3.33
C THR A 41 -0.09 12.15 3.90
N GLY A 42 -0.27 12.64 5.13
CA GLY A 42 -1.56 12.80 5.80
C GLY A 42 -2.20 11.53 6.36
N ASP A 43 -1.95 10.37 5.78
CA ASP A 43 -2.54 9.09 6.20
C ASP A 43 -2.10 8.62 7.60
N MET A 44 -0.86 8.91 8.03
CA MET A 44 -0.47 8.68 9.43
C MET A 44 -1.22 9.59 10.40
N LEU A 45 -1.46 10.85 10.02
CA LEU A 45 -2.24 11.78 10.82
C LEU A 45 -3.69 11.28 10.95
N ASP A 46 -4.35 10.93 9.85
CA ASP A 46 -5.71 10.36 9.83
C ASP A 46 -5.81 9.13 10.76
N LEU A 47 -4.82 8.24 10.70
CA LEU A 47 -4.75 7.06 11.56
C LEU A 47 -4.66 7.41 13.05
N VAL A 48 -3.79 8.35 13.42
CA VAL A 48 -3.62 8.74 14.82
C VAL A 48 -4.85 9.51 15.32
N GLU A 49 -5.52 10.28 14.47
CA GLU A 49 -6.81 10.90 14.78
C GLU A 49 -7.89 9.84 15.04
N LEU A 50 -8.04 8.86 14.15
CA LEU A 50 -9.00 7.76 14.33
C LEU A 50 -8.72 6.98 15.62
N TYR A 51 -7.47 6.66 15.89
CA TYR A 51 -7.07 5.98 17.13
C TYR A 51 -7.43 6.82 18.36
N THR A 52 -7.21 8.13 18.30
CA THR A 52 -7.53 9.06 19.40
C THR A 52 -9.03 9.26 19.61
N GLN A 53 -9.84 9.27 18.56
CA GLN A 53 -11.30 9.28 18.68
C GLN A 53 -11.82 8.03 19.41
N ARG A 54 -11.23 6.86 19.12
CA ARG A 54 -11.63 5.57 19.73
C ARG A 54 -11.09 5.38 21.15
N LYS A 55 -9.90 5.91 21.41
CA LYS A 55 -9.24 5.84 22.70
C LYS A 55 -8.63 7.20 23.06
N PRO A 56 -9.44 8.12 23.61
CA PRO A 56 -8.94 9.41 24.07
C PRO A 56 -7.80 9.24 25.08
N GLY A 57 -6.77 10.09 24.98
CA GLY A 57 -5.61 10.03 25.88
C GLY A 57 -4.65 8.85 25.64
N ASN A 58 -4.76 8.15 24.51
CA ASN A 58 -3.75 7.16 24.13
C ASN A 58 -2.36 7.78 23.97
N VAL A 59 -1.32 6.93 23.97
CA VAL A 59 0.09 7.37 23.97
C VAL A 59 0.49 8.20 22.74
N LEU A 60 -0.24 8.10 21.63
CA LEU A 60 0.04 8.85 20.40
C LEU A 60 -0.69 10.19 20.32
N ALA A 61 -1.76 10.39 21.11
CA ALA A 61 -2.60 11.59 21.01
C ALA A 61 -1.83 12.91 21.19
N LYS A 62 -0.78 12.90 22.01
CA LYS A 62 0.09 14.07 22.24
C LYS A 62 0.88 14.52 21.00
N TYR A 63 1.02 13.66 19.99
CA TYR A 63 1.75 13.96 18.75
C TYR A 63 0.86 14.58 17.67
N LEU A 64 -0.47 14.60 17.83
CA LEU A 64 -1.38 15.17 16.83
C LEU A 64 -1.03 16.61 16.39
N PRO A 65 -0.66 17.54 17.29
CA PRO A 65 -0.25 18.88 16.87
C PRO A 65 1.03 18.89 16.03
N ALA A 66 1.98 17.98 16.29
CA ALA A 66 3.21 17.85 15.51
C ALA A 66 2.92 17.21 14.15
N LEU A 67 2.16 16.10 14.12
CA LEU A 67 1.73 15.44 12.89
C LEU A 67 1.04 16.41 11.92
N ARG A 68 0.14 17.27 12.41
CA ARG A 68 -0.50 18.30 11.56
C ARG A 68 0.46 19.36 10.99
N LYS A 69 1.58 19.61 11.67
CA LYS A 69 2.57 20.60 11.22
C LYS A 69 3.54 20.03 10.20
N VAL A 70 3.92 18.76 10.37
CA VAL A 70 4.89 18.09 9.50
C VAL A 70 4.24 17.47 8.26
N ASP A 71 2.91 17.31 8.25
CA ASP A 71 2.18 16.81 7.08
C ASP A 71 2.52 17.61 5.81
N GLY A 72 2.80 16.90 4.72
CA GLY A 72 3.36 17.45 3.48
C GLY A 72 4.88 17.63 3.45
N THR A 73 5.61 17.24 4.51
CA THR A 73 7.08 17.32 4.60
C THR A 73 7.68 16.04 5.20
N ASP A 74 9.01 15.89 5.14
CA ASP A 74 9.77 14.82 5.79
C ASP A 74 10.23 15.18 7.23
N SER A 75 9.72 16.28 7.81
CA SER A 75 10.18 16.77 9.11
C SER A 75 9.80 15.87 10.28
N HIS A 76 10.71 15.72 11.24
CA HIS A 76 10.49 15.03 12.52
C HIS A 76 10.19 15.98 13.69
N GLU A 77 10.01 17.28 13.43
CA GLU A 77 9.86 18.29 14.47
C GLU A 77 8.65 18.01 15.38
N GLY A 78 8.90 17.88 16.69
CA GLY A 78 7.86 17.58 17.69
C GLY A 78 7.44 16.10 17.75
N LEU A 79 7.96 15.24 16.86
CA LEU A 79 7.83 13.79 16.95
C LEU A 79 8.99 13.19 17.74
N ASP A 80 10.21 13.59 17.40
CA ASP A 80 11.41 13.07 18.01
C ASP A 80 11.65 13.59 19.45
N PRO A 81 12.33 12.79 20.30
CA PRO A 81 12.81 11.42 20.05
C PRO A 81 11.79 10.33 20.44
N GLY A 82 10.60 10.72 20.91
CA GLY A 82 9.68 9.80 21.60
C GLY A 82 8.74 9.01 20.69
N PHE A 83 8.47 9.51 19.48
CA PHE A 83 7.39 9.01 18.63
C PHE A 83 7.55 7.54 18.25
N THR A 84 8.74 7.12 17.81
CA THR A 84 9.00 5.72 17.40
C THR A 84 8.81 4.72 18.54
N ARG A 85 9.23 5.08 19.76
CA ARG A 85 9.01 4.26 20.96
C ARG A 85 7.51 4.16 21.29
N ASP A 86 6.82 5.29 21.28
CA ASP A 86 5.42 5.35 21.66
C ASP A 86 4.52 4.69 20.59
N TRP A 87 4.92 4.70 19.31
CA TRP A 87 4.32 3.92 18.23
C TRP A 87 4.41 2.42 18.48
N ARG A 88 5.61 1.93 18.78
CA ARG A 88 5.82 0.51 19.12
C ARG A 88 5.02 0.10 20.36
N LYS A 89 4.87 1.00 21.34
CA LYS A 89 4.00 0.78 22.50
C LYS A 89 2.53 0.71 22.11
N ALA A 90 2.06 1.65 21.28
CA ALA A 90 0.70 1.66 20.76
C ALA A 90 0.38 0.41 19.94
N ALA A 91 1.36 -0.15 19.23
CA ALA A 91 1.20 -1.40 18.46
C ALA A 91 0.92 -2.63 19.35
N GLY A 92 1.07 -2.54 20.67
CA GLY A 92 0.57 -3.54 21.61
C GLY A 92 -0.95 -3.45 21.87
N ASP A 93 -1.56 -2.31 21.58
CA ASP A 93 -2.97 -2.01 21.85
C ASP A 93 -3.90 -2.56 20.75
N PRO A 94 -4.88 -3.41 21.08
CA PRO A 94 -5.88 -3.86 20.11
C PRO A 94 -6.63 -2.73 19.40
N ALA A 95 -6.87 -1.60 20.07
CA ALA A 95 -7.57 -0.46 19.47
C ALA A 95 -6.73 0.21 18.37
N PHE A 96 -5.41 0.29 18.55
CA PHE A 96 -4.51 0.83 17.52
C PHE A 96 -4.38 -0.12 16.33
N LYS A 97 -4.27 -1.45 16.58
CA LYS A 97 -4.28 -2.45 15.51
C LYS A 97 -5.57 -2.39 14.69
N LYS A 98 -6.72 -2.20 15.36
CA LYS A 98 -8.01 -2.01 14.69
C LYS A 98 -8.03 -0.72 13.88
N ALA A 99 -7.50 0.39 14.41
CA ALA A 99 -7.40 1.64 13.67
C ALA A 99 -6.57 1.48 12.38
N GLN A 100 -5.41 0.80 12.46
CA GLN A 100 -4.59 0.50 11.28
C GLN A 100 -5.33 -0.35 10.23
N ASN A 101 -6.07 -1.38 10.67
CA ASN A 101 -6.86 -2.20 9.76
C ASN A 101 -7.95 -1.39 9.06
N ASP A 102 -8.69 -0.58 9.83
CA ASP A 102 -9.81 0.17 9.30
C ASP A 102 -9.36 1.30 8.36
N GLU A 103 -8.23 1.96 8.64
CA GLU A 103 -7.67 2.97 7.73
C GLU A 103 -7.13 2.34 6.44
N ARG A 104 -6.42 1.22 6.54
CA ARG A 104 -6.06 0.41 5.36
C ARG A 104 -7.29 0.12 4.51
N ASP A 105 -8.37 -0.31 5.15
CA ASP A 105 -9.59 -0.72 4.44
C ASP A 105 -10.28 0.48 3.79
N ARG A 106 -10.46 1.57 4.53
CA ARG A 106 -11.10 2.80 4.08
C ARG A 106 -10.39 3.44 2.90
N VAL A 107 -9.07 3.59 2.97
CA VAL A 107 -8.27 4.41 2.05
C VAL A 107 -7.72 3.60 0.88
N TYR A 108 -7.39 2.32 1.09
CA TYR A 108 -6.65 1.53 0.10
C TYR A 108 -7.45 0.32 -0.39
N PHE A 109 -7.84 -0.58 0.53
CA PHE A 109 -8.41 -1.87 0.15
C PHE A 109 -9.80 -1.74 -0.47
N ASP A 110 -10.73 -1.09 0.21
CA ASP A 110 -12.11 -0.97 -0.29
C ASP A 110 -12.18 -0.16 -1.59
N PRO A 111 -11.47 0.97 -1.75
CA PRO A 111 -11.40 1.69 -3.03
C PRO A 111 -10.85 0.83 -4.17
N ALA A 112 -9.71 0.15 -3.96
CA ALA A 112 -9.12 -0.69 -5.00
C ALA A 112 -10.03 -1.86 -5.40
N VAL A 113 -10.58 -2.58 -4.42
CA VAL A 113 -11.49 -3.71 -4.67
C VAL A 113 -12.77 -3.25 -5.36
N ARG A 114 -13.36 -2.15 -4.91
CA ARG A 114 -14.54 -1.55 -5.55
C ARG A 114 -14.24 -1.15 -6.99
N ARG A 115 -13.08 -0.55 -7.24
CA ARG A 115 -12.68 -0.17 -8.60
C ARG A 115 -12.43 -1.39 -9.49
N GLY A 116 -11.77 -2.42 -8.97
CA GLY A 116 -11.56 -3.67 -9.69
C GLY A 116 -12.89 -4.34 -10.07
N LYS A 117 -13.86 -4.36 -9.15
CA LYS A 117 -15.21 -4.86 -9.43
C LYS A 117 -15.93 -4.03 -10.50
N GLN A 118 -15.80 -2.70 -10.48
CA GLN A 118 -16.37 -1.83 -11.52
C GLN A 118 -15.74 -2.07 -12.90
N ASP A 119 -14.46 -2.42 -12.96
CA ASP A 119 -13.77 -2.79 -14.19
C ASP A 119 -13.99 -4.24 -14.61
N GLY A 120 -14.66 -5.04 -13.78
CA GLY A 120 -14.96 -6.45 -14.04
C GLY A 120 -13.74 -7.36 -13.94
N VAL A 121 -12.66 -6.94 -13.27
CA VAL A 121 -11.48 -7.80 -13.06
C VAL A 121 -11.67 -8.74 -11.86
N GLY A 122 -11.11 -9.94 -11.97
CA GLY A 122 -11.09 -10.98 -10.95
C GLY A 122 -10.21 -10.64 -9.75
N VAL A 123 -9.95 -11.66 -8.92
CA VAL A 123 -9.24 -11.50 -7.64
C VAL A 123 -7.80 -11.02 -7.84
N LEU A 124 -7.09 -11.56 -8.85
CA LEU A 124 -5.75 -11.09 -9.19
C LEU A 124 -5.76 -9.62 -9.60
N GLY A 125 -6.71 -9.19 -10.42
CA GLY A 125 -6.83 -7.79 -10.83
C GLY A 125 -7.12 -6.84 -9.66
N GLN A 126 -8.00 -7.26 -8.74
CA GLN A 126 -8.27 -6.53 -7.50
C GLN A 126 -7.02 -6.44 -6.60
N PHE A 127 -6.23 -7.50 -6.50
CA PHE A 127 -4.94 -7.47 -5.81
C PHE A 127 -3.95 -6.51 -6.49
N ILE A 128 -3.83 -6.55 -7.82
CA ILE A 128 -2.96 -5.65 -8.58
C ILE A 128 -3.34 -4.18 -8.33
N TYR A 129 -4.63 -3.87 -8.28
CA TYR A 129 -5.11 -2.53 -7.94
C TYR A 129 -4.78 -2.14 -6.50
N TYR A 130 -4.98 -3.07 -5.56
CA TYR A 130 -4.67 -2.84 -4.15
C TYR A 130 -3.18 -2.59 -3.92
N ASP A 131 -2.31 -3.36 -4.58
CA ASP A 131 -0.87 -3.15 -4.47
C ASP A 131 -0.42 -1.83 -5.11
N ALA A 132 -1.08 -1.41 -6.20
CA ALA A 132 -0.81 -0.13 -6.85
C ALA A 132 -1.25 1.07 -5.99
N ILE A 133 -2.45 1.04 -5.40
CA ILE A 133 -2.92 2.14 -4.54
C ILE A 133 -2.13 2.24 -3.24
N VAL A 134 -1.61 1.13 -2.69
CA VAL A 134 -0.72 1.16 -1.51
C VAL A 134 0.57 1.90 -1.84
N MET A 135 1.19 1.61 -2.99
CA MET A 135 2.47 2.21 -3.36
C MET A 135 2.35 3.65 -3.88
N HIS A 136 1.30 3.94 -4.64
CA HIS A 136 1.16 5.21 -5.37
C HIS A 136 0.09 6.15 -4.81
N GLY A 137 -0.68 5.71 -3.81
CA GLY A 137 -1.86 6.43 -3.33
C GLY A 137 -2.95 6.61 -4.40
N ASP A 138 -4.03 7.30 -4.04
CA ASP A 138 -5.12 7.68 -4.96
C ASP A 138 -5.19 9.20 -5.18
N GLY A 139 -4.01 9.83 -5.20
CA GLY A 139 -3.85 11.26 -5.43
C GLY A 139 -4.19 11.72 -6.85
N GLY A 140 -3.93 12.99 -7.12
CA GLY A 140 -4.16 13.61 -8.43
C GLY A 140 -2.95 13.65 -9.37
N ASP A 141 -1.78 13.20 -8.91
CA ASP A 141 -0.53 13.27 -9.65
C ASP A 141 -0.45 12.24 -10.80
N SER A 142 0.61 12.32 -11.60
CA SER A 142 0.78 11.53 -12.82
C SER A 142 1.12 10.05 -12.56
N THR A 143 1.55 9.68 -11.35
CA THR A 143 1.90 8.30 -10.96
C THR A 143 0.90 7.67 -10.00
N SER A 144 -0.08 8.42 -9.49
CA SER A 144 -1.21 7.93 -8.70
C SER A 144 -1.96 6.73 -9.30
N PHE A 145 -2.62 5.93 -8.46
CA PHE A 145 -3.45 4.81 -8.89
C PHE A 145 -4.46 5.19 -9.98
N GLY A 146 -5.19 6.30 -9.78
CA GLY A 146 -6.13 6.82 -10.77
C GLY A 146 -5.49 7.12 -12.13
N SER A 147 -4.28 7.69 -12.15
CA SER A 147 -3.51 7.97 -13.36
C SER A 147 -3.01 6.69 -14.05
N ILE A 148 -2.46 5.74 -13.30
CA ILE A 148 -2.04 4.42 -13.81
C ILE A 148 -3.22 3.72 -14.49
N ARG A 149 -4.38 3.70 -13.81
CA ARG A 149 -5.60 3.07 -14.34
C ARG A 149 -6.07 3.73 -15.63
N ARG A 150 -6.06 5.07 -15.72
CA ARG A 150 -6.40 5.79 -16.96
C ARG A 150 -5.46 5.43 -18.10
N LYS A 151 -4.14 5.35 -17.82
CA LYS A 151 -3.13 4.96 -18.81
C LYS A 151 -3.34 3.54 -19.33
N ALA A 152 -3.72 2.61 -18.45
CA ALA A 152 -4.09 1.25 -18.82
C ALA A 152 -5.32 1.20 -19.75
N LEU A 153 -6.39 1.92 -19.38
CA LEU A 153 -7.63 1.97 -20.17
C LEU A 153 -7.47 2.62 -21.55
N ALA A 154 -6.50 3.52 -21.71
CA ALA A 154 -6.14 4.07 -23.01
C ALA A 154 -5.47 3.04 -23.94
N LYS A 155 -4.98 1.92 -23.39
CA LYS A 155 -4.28 0.85 -24.13
C LYS A 155 -5.11 -0.40 -24.33
N ALA A 156 -5.95 -0.76 -23.36
CA ALA A 156 -6.83 -1.92 -23.45
C ALA A 156 -8.15 -1.67 -22.72
N LYS A 157 -9.25 -2.16 -23.29
CA LYS A 157 -10.58 -2.12 -22.63
C LYS A 157 -10.57 -3.04 -21.41
N SER A 158 -11.22 -2.62 -20.32
CA SER A 158 -11.45 -3.51 -19.19
C SER A 158 -12.52 -4.57 -19.51
N PRO A 159 -12.63 -5.66 -18.73
CA PRO A 159 -13.71 -6.63 -18.87
C PRO A 159 -15.12 -6.01 -18.86
N ALA A 160 -15.36 -5.01 -18.00
CA ALA A 160 -16.64 -4.28 -17.97
C ALA A 160 -16.93 -3.50 -19.27
N GLN A 161 -15.91 -3.24 -20.09
CA GLN A 161 -16.02 -2.63 -21.42
C GLN A 161 -15.96 -3.66 -22.56
N GLY A 162 -16.02 -4.95 -22.25
CA GLY A 162 -15.94 -6.07 -23.19
C GLY A 162 -14.52 -6.42 -23.64
N GLY A 163 -13.49 -6.00 -22.90
CA GLY A 163 -12.10 -6.39 -23.16
C GLY A 163 -11.69 -7.71 -22.51
N ASP A 164 -10.58 -8.28 -22.99
CA ASP A 164 -9.96 -9.45 -22.35
C ASP A 164 -9.26 -9.04 -21.04
N GLU A 165 -9.54 -9.78 -19.96
CA GLU A 165 -8.99 -9.46 -18.64
C GLU A 165 -7.47 -9.53 -18.62
N LYS A 166 -6.85 -10.53 -19.26
CA LYS A 166 -5.39 -10.66 -19.25
C LYS A 166 -4.73 -9.51 -20.00
N ALA A 167 -5.23 -9.18 -21.18
CA ALA A 167 -4.75 -8.05 -21.98
C ALA A 167 -4.86 -6.73 -21.18
N TYR A 168 -5.99 -6.53 -20.49
CA TYR A 168 -6.17 -5.36 -19.64
C TYR A 168 -5.18 -5.31 -18.47
N LEU A 169 -5.01 -6.42 -17.75
CA LEU A 169 -4.08 -6.48 -16.62
C LEU A 169 -2.62 -6.36 -17.07
N HIS A 170 -2.24 -6.86 -18.25
CA HIS A 170 -0.93 -6.61 -18.82
C HIS A 170 -0.71 -5.11 -19.06
N ALA A 171 -1.67 -4.44 -19.70
CA ALA A 171 -1.61 -3.00 -19.93
C ALA A 171 -1.55 -2.19 -18.61
N PHE A 172 -2.26 -2.63 -17.58
CA PHE A 172 -2.21 -2.01 -16.25
C PHE A 172 -0.84 -2.16 -15.59
N LEU A 173 -0.29 -3.38 -15.58
CA LEU A 173 1.02 -3.63 -15.00
C LEU A 173 2.14 -2.91 -15.79
N ASP A 174 2.00 -2.71 -17.10
CA ASP A 174 2.94 -1.91 -17.89
C ASP A 174 2.88 -0.42 -17.52
N ALA A 175 1.67 0.11 -17.36
CA ALA A 175 1.47 1.48 -16.89
C ALA A 175 2.03 1.68 -15.47
N ARG A 176 1.90 0.66 -14.61
CA ARG A 176 2.44 0.67 -13.25
C ARG A 176 3.96 0.63 -13.23
N VAL A 177 4.60 -0.26 -13.99
CA VAL A 177 6.06 -0.31 -14.11
C VAL A 177 6.61 1.02 -14.62
N TRP A 178 5.92 1.66 -15.57
CA TRP A 178 6.29 3.00 -16.01
C TRP A 178 6.24 4.03 -14.86
N ALA A 179 5.20 3.99 -14.02
CA ALA A 179 5.02 4.91 -12.90
C ALA A 179 6.09 4.71 -11.82
N MET A 180 6.36 3.45 -11.44
CA MET A 180 7.44 3.09 -10.51
C MET A 180 8.80 3.65 -10.95
N LYS A 181 9.11 3.55 -12.24
CA LYS A 181 10.37 4.07 -12.82
C LYS A 181 10.47 5.60 -12.88
N GLN A 182 9.43 6.35 -12.53
CA GLN A 182 9.53 7.82 -12.40
C GLN A 182 10.04 8.24 -11.01
N GLU A 183 10.05 7.33 -10.04
CA GLU A 183 10.42 7.59 -8.64
C GLU A 183 11.69 6.81 -8.32
N ALA A 184 12.80 7.50 -8.01
CA ALA A 184 14.10 6.86 -7.78
C ALA A 184 14.06 5.81 -6.65
N ALA A 185 13.23 6.02 -5.64
CA ALA A 185 13.02 5.06 -4.54
C ALA A 185 12.34 3.75 -4.99
N HIS A 186 11.73 3.71 -6.18
CA HIS A 186 10.86 2.62 -6.64
C HIS A 186 11.37 1.98 -7.96
N GLU A 187 12.66 2.08 -8.28
CA GLU A 187 13.21 1.53 -9.54
C GLU A 187 13.12 -0.01 -9.63
N ASP A 188 13.17 -0.72 -8.49
CA ASP A 188 12.97 -2.17 -8.45
C ASP A 188 11.48 -2.51 -8.68
N THR A 189 11.22 -3.24 -9.76
CA THR A 189 9.88 -3.58 -10.23
C THR A 189 9.53 -5.06 -10.02
N SER A 190 10.30 -5.79 -9.19
CA SER A 190 10.13 -7.22 -8.92
C SER A 190 8.76 -7.58 -8.33
N ARG A 191 8.14 -6.69 -7.54
CA ARG A 191 6.75 -6.85 -7.05
C ARG A 191 5.73 -6.98 -8.19
N VAL A 192 6.06 -6.44 -9.37
CA VAL A 192 5.32 -6.66 -10.60
C VAL A 192 5.90 -7.84 -11.38
N ASP A 193 7.17 -7.76 -11.76
CA ASP A 193 7.76 -8.62 -12.79
C ASP A 193 7.92 -10.07 -12.36
N THR A 194 8.31 -10.31 -11.10
CA THR A 194 8.55 -11.65 -10.56
C THR A 194 7.45 -12.10 -9.59
N ALA A 195 6.33 -11.37 -9.52
CA ALA A 195 5.15 -11.74 -8.75
C ALA A 195 3.84 -11.58 -9.53
N GLN A 196 3.29 -10.36 -9.64
CA GLN A 196 1.98 -10.13 -10.28
C GLN A 196 1.93 -10.63 -11.73
N ARG A 197 2.99 -10.35 -12.50
CA ARG A 197 3.13 -10.82 -13.87
C ARG A 197 3.23 -12.34 -13.96
N VAL A 198 3.90 -12.98 -13.00
CA VAL A 198 4.00 -14.44 -12.92
C VAL A 198 2.61 -15.05 -12.70
N PHE A 199 1.81 -14.51 -11.78
CA PHE A 199 0.44 -14.99 -11.56
C PHE A 199 -0.44 -14.80 -12.79
N LEU A 200 -0.33 -13.65 -13.45
CA LEU A 200 -1.09 -13.32 -14.66
C LEU A 200 -0.73 -14.25 -15.83
N ASN A 201 0.56 -14.47 -16.07
CA ASN A 201 1.07 -15.36 -17.11
C ASN A 201 0.62 -16.81 -16.90
N LYS A 202 0.58 -17.27 -15.64
CA LYS A 202 0.03 -18.58 -15.26
C LYS A 202 -1.50 -18.65 -15.42
N GLY A 203 -2.17 -17.53 -15.70
CA GLY A 203 -3.62 -17.46 -15.81
C GLY A 203 -4.35 -17.62 -14.48
N ASN A 204 -3.67 -17.42 -13.35
CA ASN A 204 -4.26 -17.54 -12.01
C ASN A 204 -5.06 -16.27 -11.65
N LEU A 205 -6.11 -15.97 -12.44
CA LEU A 205 -6.96 -14.78 -12.27
C LEU A 205 -7.74 -14.79 -10.95
N ALA A 206 -7.96 -15.98 -10.38
CA ALA A 206 -8.57 -16.15 -9.07
C ALA A 206 -7.60 -16.02 -7.89
N LEU A 207 -6.28 -15.91 -8.16
CA LEU A 207 -5.23 -15.85 -7.14
C LEU A 207 -5.28 -17.05 -6.16
N ASN A 208 -5.59 -18.24 -6.68
CA ASN A 208 -5.66 -19.46 -5.89
C ASN A 208 -4.25 -19.92 -5.46
N THR A 209 -4.15 -20.53 -4.29
CA THR A 209 -2.92 -21.20 -3.87
C THR A 209 -2.74 -22.55 -4.61
N PRO A 210 -1.50 -23.05 -4.76
CA PRO A 210 -0.24 -22.46 -4.28
C PRO A 210 0.20 -21.22 -5.07
N LEU A 211 0.77 -20.25 -4.36
CA LEU A 211 1.40 -19.05 -4.91
C LEU A 211 2.90 -19.08 -4.66
N ASP A 212 3.68 -18.96 -5.72
CA ASP A 212 5.13 -18.85 -5.69
C ASP A 212 5.55 -17.59 -6.44
N TRP A 213 6.37 -16.75 -5.80
CA TRP A 213 6.86 -15.51 -6.38
C TRP A 213 8.20 -15.09 -5.79
N LYS A 214 8.80 -14.05 -6.38
CA LYS A 214 9.97 -13.37 -5.84
C LYS A 214 9.78 -11.87 -5.76
N VAL A 215 10.37 -11.25 -4.74
CA VAL A 215 10.52 -9.79 -4.63
C VAL A 215 11.92 -9.51 -4.09
N TYR A 216 12.65 -8.55 -4.68
CA TYR A 216 14.05 -8.24 -4.35
C TYR A 216 15.02 -9.44 -4.39
N GLY A 217 14.67 -10.48 -5.15
CA GLY A 217 15.43 -11.73 -5.24
C GLY A 217 15.01 -12.81 -4.23
N ASP A 218 14.33 -12.45 -3.15
CA ASP A 218 13.83 -13.37 -2.14
C ASP A 218 12.63 -14.17 -2.64
N SER A 219 12.58 -15.47 -2.31
CA SER A 219 11.51 -16.37 -2.73
C SER A 219 10.47 -16.54 -1.64
N PHE A 220 9.20 -16.45 -2.01
CA PHE A 220 8.06 -16.59 -1.10
C PHE A 220 7.07 -17.63 -1.61
N HIS A 221 6.38 -18.28 -0.67
CA HIS A 221 5.40 -19.32 -0.94
C HIS A 221 4.17 -19.20 -0.02
N ILE A 222 2.97 -19.39 -0.59
CA ILE A 222 1.72 -19.62 0.16
C ILE A 222 1.05 -20.85 -0.44
N GLY A 223 0.87 -21.90 0.36
CA GLY A 223 0.21 -23.15 0.00
C GLY A 223 -1.30 -23.14 0.23
#